data_AF-A0A934KIL0-F1
#
_entry.id   AF-A0A934KIL0-F1
#
_cell.length_a   1.000
_cell.length_b   1.000
_cell.length_c   1.000
_cell.angle_alpha   90.00
_cell.angle_beta   90.00
_cell.angle_gamma   90.00
#
_symmetry.space_group_name_H-M   'P 1'
#
loop_
_entity.id
_entity.type
_entity.pdbx_description
1 polymer ?
#
loop_
_entity_poly.entity_id
_entity_poly.type
_entity_poly.pdbx_seq_one_letter_code
_entity_poly.pdbx_strand_id
1 'polypeptide(L)' 'MITASIFLAIGAWQIVVVVVLVLLLFGGKKIPELMRGLGSGIKEFKDASKEDGDEPNTSTDKNR' A
#
# COMPACT_ATOMS: atom_id res chain seq x y z
N MET A 1 -28.22 12.18 3.97
CA MET A 1 -27.52 11.54 2.83
C MET A 1 -26.64 12.51 2.05
N ILE A 2 -27.14 13.68 1.64
CA ILE A 2 -26.35 14.69 0.89
C ILE A 2 -25.14 15.22 1.69
N THR A 3 -25.28 15.44 3.00
CA THR A 3 -24.19 15.96 3.86
C THR A 3 -23.02 14.99 4.02
N ALA A 4 -23.29 13.68 4.05
CA ALA A 4 -22.25 12.64 4.11
C ALA A 4 -21.48 12.55 2.79
N SER A 5 -22.18 12.70 1.66
CA SER A 5 -21.56 12.78 0.34
C SER A 5 -20.65 14.00 0.20
N ILE A 6 -21.01 15.15 0.79
CA ILE A 6 -20.17 16.35 0.78
C ILE A 6 -18.91 16.16 1.64
N PHE A 7 -19.03 15.54 2.81
CA PHE A 7 -17.89 15.27 3.69
C PHE A 7 -16.89 14.29 3.04
N LEU A 8 -17.39 13.23 2.40
CA LEU A 8 -16.56 12.29 1.65
C LEU A 8 -15.99 12.90 0.37
N ALA A 9 -16.76 13.72 -0.35
CA ALA A 9 -16.29 14.39 -1.56
C ALA A 9 -15.19 15.41 -1.26
N ILE A 10 -15.33 16.20 -0.18
CA ILE A 10 -14.30 17.15 0.24
C ILE A 10 -13.04 16.42 0.71
N GLY A 11 -13.19 15.35 1.52
CA GLY A 11 -12.05 14.55 1.98
C GLY A 11 -11.29 13.86 0.83
N ALA A 12 -12.01 13.22 -0.09
CA ALA A 12 -11.40 12.58 -1.25
C ALA A 12 -10.72 13.59 -2.19
N TRP A 13 -11.35 14.75 -2.44
CA TRP A 13 -10.79 15.78 -3.30
C TRP A 13 -9.50 16.38 -2.72
N GLN A 14 -9.45 16.60 -1.41
CA GLN A 14 -8.23 17.06 -0.73
C GLN A 14 -7.08 16.05 -0.87
N ILE A 15 -7.35 14.76 -0.69
CA ILE A 15 -6.34 13.69 -0.87
C ILE A 15 -5.81 13.69 -2.30
N VAL A 16 -6.68 13.83 -3.31
CA VAL A 16 -6.26 13.89 -4.71
C VAL A 16 -5.34 15.08 -4.97
N VAL A 17 -5.67 16.27 -4.45
CA VAL A 17 -4.83 17.47 -4.60
C VAL A 17 -3.44 17.27 -3.97
N VAL A 18 -3.38 16.68 -2.78
CA VAL A 18 -2.11 16.38 -2.10
C VAL A 18 -1.28 15.39 -2.90
N VAL A 19 -1.90 14.31 -3.40
CA VAL A 19 -1.22 13.31 -4.23
C VAL A 19 -0.67 13.93 -5.51
N VAL A 20 -1.41 14.83 -6.16
CA VAL A 20 -0.96 15.56 -7.36
C VAL A 20 0.24 16.45 -7.04
N LEU A 21 0.22 17.19 -5.93
CA LEU A 21 1.37 18.00 -5.49
C LEU A 21 2.61 17.14 -5.21
N VAL A 22 2.44 16.03 -4.50
CA VAL A 22 3.53 15.07 -4.24
C VAL A 22 4.06 14.49 -5.54
N LEU A 23 3.19 14.15 -6.50
CA LEU A 23 3.59 13.67 -7.82
C LEU A 23 4.35 14.73 -8.63
N LEU A 24 4.00 16.01 -8.51
CA LEU A 24 4.73 17.12 -9.15
C LEU A 24 6.11 17.32 -8.53
N LEU A 25 6.23 17.22 -7.21
CA LEU A 25 7.50 17.41 -6.49
C LEU A 25 8.45 16.22 -6.65
N PHE A 26 7.95 15.00 -6.53
CA PHE A 26 8.76 13.78 -6.54
C PHE A 26 8.80 13.09 -7.92
N GLY A 27 7.89 13.43 -8.82
CA GLY A 27 7.71 12.78 -10.11
C GLY A 27 6.91 11.47 -10.02
N GLY A 28 6.15 11.15 -11.07
CA GLY A 28 5.32 9.93 -11.13
C GLY A 28 6.08 8.60 -11.07
N LYS A 29 7.41 8.62 -11.27
CA LYS A 29 8.26 7.43 -11.23
C LYS A 29 8.79 7.07 -9.84
N LYS A 30 8.88 8.03 -8.92
CA LYS A 30 9.48 7.77 -7.60
C LYS A 30 8.53 7.11 -6.59
N ILE A 31 7.23 7.40 -6.66
CA ILE A 31 6.24 6.72 -5.81
C ILE A 31 6.23 5.20 -6.06
N PRO A 32 6.15 4.70 -7.31
CA PRO A 32 6.22 3.26 -7.60
C PRO A 32 7.56 2.62 -7.22
N GLU A 33 8.67 3.34 -7.40
CA GLU A 33 10.02 2.87 -7.08
C GLU A 33 10.18 2.68 -5.56
N LEU A 34 9.71 3.65 -4.76
CA LEU A 34 9.67 3.55 -3.30
C LEU A 34 8.72 2.44 -2.83
N MET A 35 7.53 2.32 -3.43
CA MET A 35 6.59 1.24 -3.11
C MET A 35 7.15 -0.14 -3.40
N ARG A 36 7.89 -0.32 -4.51
CA ARG A 36 8.57 -1.58 -4.83
C ARG A 36 9.67 -1.89 -3.83
N GLY A 37 10.48 -0.90 -3.45
CA GLY A 37 11.52 -1.07 -2.42
C GLY A 37 10.95 -1.43 -1.04
N LEU A 38 9.95 -0.68 -0.58
CA LEU A 38 9.23 -0.95 0.68
C LEU A 38 8.53 -2.31 0.65
N GLY A 39 7.87 -2.65 -0.46
CA GLY A 39 7.16 -3.93 -0.63
C GLY A 39 8.09 -5.13 -0.55
N SER A 40 9.26 -5.05 -1.18
CA SER A 40 10.30 -6.10 -1.06
C SER A 40 10.82 -6.21 0.37
N GLY A 41 11.14 -5.08 1.02
CA GLY A 41 11.62 -5.08 2.41
C GLY A 41 10.60 -5.63 3.41
N ILE A 42 9.32 -5.28 3.28
CA ILE A 42 8.23 -5.83 4.11
C ILE A 42 8.07 -7.33 3.86
N LYS A 43 8.21 -7.78 2.60
CA LYS A 43 8.13 -9.21 2.25
C LYS A 43 9.27 -9.99 2.90
N GLU A 44 10.52 -9.54 2.73
CA GLU A 44 11.69 -10.18 3.35
C GLU A 44 11.61 -10.17 4.88
N PHE A 45 11.16 -9.06 5.48
CA PHE A 45 10.95 -8.97 6.92
C PHE A 45 9.90 -9.96 7.42
N LYS A 46 8.78 -10.10 6.68
CA LYS A 46 7.73 -11.07 7.01
C LYS A 46 8.21 -12.50 6.83
N ASP A 47 8.97 -12.79 5.78
CA ASP A 47 9.47 -14.13 5.50
C ASP A 47 10.49 -14.57 6.55
N ALA A 48 11.42 -13.68 6.96
CA ALA A 48 12.35 -13.93 8.06
C ALA A 48 11.65 -14.07 9.43
N SER A 49 10.66 -13.20 9.71
CA SER A 49 9.89 -13.29 10.97
C SER A 49 9.05 -14.56 11.09
N LYS A 50 8.74 -15.23 9.97
CA LYS A 50 8.04 -16.51 9.93
C LYS A 50 8.97 -17.71 10.12
N GLU A 51 10.27 -17.53 9.90
CA GLU A 51 11.27 -18.59 10.08
C GLU A 51 11.73 -18.70 11.54
N ASP A 52 11.69 -17.59 12.30
CA ASP A 52 12.05 -17.54 13.72
C ASP A 52 10.91 -17.88 14.70
N GLY A 53 9.66 -17.92 14.23
CA GLY A 53 8.48 -18.26 15.03
C GLY A 53 7.77 -19.47 14.44
N ASP A 54 7.84 -20.60 15.15
CA ASP A 54 7.04 -21.81 14.90
C ASP A 54 5.62 -21.46 14.41
N GLU A 55 5.32 -21.73 13.14
CA GLU A 55 4.02 -22.19 12.63
C GLU A 55 4.01 -22.36 11.09
N PRO A 56 3.96 -23.61 10.58
CA PRO A 56 3.74 -23.87 9.17
C PRO A 56 2.23 -23.86 8.88
N ASN A 57 1.63 -22.68 8.70
CA ASN A 57 0.23 -22.59 8.31
C ASN A 57 0.06 -22.05 6.89
N THR A 58 -0.03 -23.03 5.98
CA THR A 58 -1.04 -23.24 4.92
C THR A 58 -1.59 -22.04 4.11
N SER A 59 -1.75 -22.30 2.80
CA SER A 59 -2.37 -21.52 1.70
C SER A 59 -1.30 -21.03 0.71
N THR A 60 -1.13 -21.55 -0.50
CA THR A 60 -2.09 -22.11 -1.45
C THR A 60 -1.33 -23.02 -2.43
N ASP A 61 -1.35 -24.33 -2.17
CA ASP A 61 -1.26 -25.32 -3.25
C ASP A 61 -2.69 -25.61 -3.68
N LYS A 62 -3.11 -24.92 -4.75
CA LYS A 62 -4.33 -25.26 -5.47
C LYS A 62 -3.96 -26.44 -6.40
N ASN A 63 -3.88 -27.62 -5.78
CA ASN A 63 -3.85 -28.96 -6.40
C ASN A 63 -4.97 -29.04 -7.47
N ARG A 64 -4.76 -29.51 -8.70
CA ARG A 64 -4.48 -30.90 -9.10
C ARG A 64 -5.40 -31.93 -8.47
#